data_AF-A0A9D6TBL3-F1
#
_entry.id   AF-A0A9D6TBL3-F1
#
_cell.length_a   1.000
_cell.length_b   1.000
_cell.length_c   1.000
_cell.angle_alpha   90.00
_cell.angle_beta   90.00
_cell.angle_gamma   90.00
#
_symmetry.space_group_name_H-M   'P 1'
#
loop_
_entity.id
_entity.type
_entity.pdbx_description
1 polymer ?
#
loop_
_entity_poly.entity_id
_entity_poly.type
_entity_poly.pdbx_seq_one_letter_code
_entity_poly.pdbx_strand_id
1 'polypeptide(L)'
;METPRRLALSAATAWLGAVLAVAVAAEPPGKDRQPSRPPAVAGQLLVRLRSDFPECAHCLVASGRGLTAATGTRVLDQVRLKHGITAMEPVFGGVHAAERRKAAQQRFGAKGARGGAGTVDRRLSTVDLSQIYLVRVDPKADVLKVAADFRRDPNVVSAEPNYLYSIKSTGDLSPEVNLAPRRKAAKQSTVSEEASPA
;
A
#
# COMPACT_ATOMS: atom_id res chain seq x y z
N MET A 1 -27.33 43.43 18.39
CA MET A 1 -25.97 43.93 18.05
C MET A 1 -25.58 43.30 16.73
N GLU A 2 -25.95 43.97 15.65
CA GLU A 2 -25.79 43.54 14.27
C GLU A 2 -24.55 44.21 13.68
N THR A 3 -23.65 43.43 13.09
CA THR A 3 -22.50 43.96 12.33
C THR A 3 -22.76 43.86 10.83
N PRO A 4 -22.64 44.97 10.07
CA PRO A 4 -22.94 44.99 8.65
C PRO A 4 -21.84 44.36 7.80
N ARG A 5 -22.28 43.53 6.85
CA ARG A 5 -21.53 42.98 5.72
C ARG A 5 -20.94 44.10 4.86
N ARG A 6 -19.63 44.03 4.57
CA ARG A 6 -19.03 44.80 3.46
C ARG A 6 -18.57 43.85 2.36
N LEU A 7 -19.31 43.93 1.25
CA LEU A 7 -18.97 43.40 -0.06
C LEU A 7 -17.80 44.22 -0.62
N ALA A 8 -16.71 43.56 -0.99
CA ALA A 8 -15.66 44.16 -1.81
C ALA A 8 -15.67 43.46 -3.18
N LEU A 9 -16.31 44.14 -4.15
CA LEU A 9 -16.12 43.89 -5.57
C LEU A 9 -14.68 44.28 -5.92
N SER A 10 -13.90 43.37 -6.50
CA SER A 10 -12.68 43.74 -7.22
C SER A 10 -12.66 43.12 -8.62
N ALA A 11 -12.96 44.03 -9.55
CA ALA A 11 -12.49 44.18 -10.91
C ALA A 11 -11.79 42.98 -11.58
N ALA A 12 -12.45 42.50 -12.63
CA ALA A 12 -11.89 41.71 -13.69
C ALA A 12 -10.89 42.54 -14.53
N THR A 13 -9.72 41.96 -14.80
CA THR A 13 -8.84 42.43 -15.88
C THR A 13 -8.48 41.24 -16.74
N ALA A 14 -9.20 41.12 -17.85
CA ALA A 14 -8.98 40.16 -18.91
C ALA A 14 -7.78 40.60 -19.76
N TRP A 15 -6.74 39.76 -19.82
CA TRP A 15 -5.66 39.90 -20.80
C TRP A 15 -5.94 38.96 -21.97
N LEU A 16 -6.31 39.55 -23.11
CA LEU A 16 -6.33 38.90 -24.42
C LEU A 16 -4.91 38.86 -24.99
N GLY A 17 -4.23 37.72 -24.82
CA GLY A 17 -3.00 37.40 -25.54
C GLY A 17 -3.32 36.46 -26.71
N ALA A 18 -3.27 36.98 -27.94
CA ALA A 18 -3.37 36.19 -29.16
C ALA A 18 -2.06 35.40 -29.37
N VAL A 19 -2.14 34.07 -29.29
CA VAL A 19 -1.01 33.17 -29.56
C VAL A 19 -1.19 32.56 -30.94
N LEU A 20 -0.24 32.87 -31.84
CA LEU A 20 -0.12 32.28 -33.17
C LEU A 20 0.15 30.77 -33.03
N ALA A 21 -0.82 29.93 -33.40
CA ALA A 21 -0.68 28.48 -33.39
C ALA A 21 0.04 28.03 -34.67
N VAL A 22 1.33 27.72 -34.58
CA VAL A 22 2.06 26.97 -35.61
C VAL A 22 1.60 25.52 -35.53
N ALA A 23 0.80 25.08 -36.50
CA ALA A 23 0.34 23.70 -36.62
C ALA A 23 1.50 22.82 -37.13
N VAL A 24 2.32 22.32 -36.21
CA VAL A 24 3.22 21.20 -36.49
C VAL A 24 2.34 19.98 -36.70
N ALA A 25 2.24 19.51 -37.94
CA ALA A 25 1.64 18.23 -38.29
C ALA A 25 2.53 17.11 -37.73
N ALA A 26 2.35 16.80 -36.44
CA ALA A 26 2.90 15.61 -35.84
C ALA A 26 2.21 14.40 -36.47
N GLU A 27 2.98 13.56 -37.15
CA GLU A 27 2.52 12.23 -37.56
C GLU A 27 1.89 11.54 -36.34
N PRO A 28 0.71 10.93 -36.48
CA PRO A 28 0.07 10.26 -35.36
C PRO A 28 1.05 9.18 -34.88
N PRO A 29 1.51 9.25 -33.61
CA PRO A 29 2.42 8.25 -33.08
C PRO A 29 1.80 6.89 -33.38
N GLY A 30 2.52 6.07 -34.15
CA GLY A 30 2.05 4.75 -34.57
C GLY A 30 1.47 4.08 -33.33
N LYS A 31 0.25 3.56 -33.43
CA LYS A 31 -0.49 2.94 -32.32
C LYS A 31 0.44 1.97 -31.58
N ASP A 32 1.13 2.51 -30.59
CA ASP A 32 1.96 1.75 -29.69
C ASP A 32 0.98 0.77 -29.08
N ARG A 33 1.20 -0.50 -29.38
CA ARG A 33 0.41 -1.59 -28.80
C ARG A 33 0.62 -1.49 -27.31
N GLN A 34 -0.23 -0.72 -26.63
CA GLN A 34 -0.26 -0.67 -25.19
C GLN A 34 -0.37 -2.13 -24.76
N PRO A 35 0.61 -2.65 -24.01
CA PRO A 35 0.55 -4.02 -23.56
C PRO A 35 -0.80 -4.19 -22.87
N SER A 36 -1.58 -5.16 -23.36
CA SER A 36 -2.91 -5.45 -22.81
C SER A 36 -2.75 -5.63 -21.31
N ARG A 37 -3.39 -4.78 -20.50
CA ARG A 37 -3.25 -4.85 -19.05
C ARG A 37 -3.61 -6.25 -18.57
N PRO A 38 -2.83 -6.83 -17.64
CA PRO A 38 -3.17 -8.12 -17.06
C PRO A 38 -4.55 -8.07 -16.39
N PRO A 39 -5.24 -9.22 -16.25
CA PRO A 39 -6.50 -9.27 -15.55
C PRO A 39 -6.30 -8.87 -14.07
N ALA A 40 -7.22 -8.07 -13.54
CA ALA A 40 -7.23 -7.66 -12.14
C ALA A 40 -8.19 -8.51 -11.31
N VAL A 41 -7.86 -8.76 -10.04
CA VAL A 41 -8.75 -9.41 -9.08
C VAL A 41 -9.87 -8.44 -8.71
N ALA A 42 -11.12 -8.84 -8.93
CA ALA A 42 -12.29 -8.05 -8.57
C ALA A 42 -12.34 -7.79 -7.05
N GLY A 43 -12.70 -6.57 -6.66
CA GLY A 43 -12.82 -6.19 -5.25
C GLY A 43 -11.48 -5.99 -4.52
N GLN A 44 -10.33 -6.03 -5.20
CA GLN A 44 -9.02 -5.92 -4.56
C GLN A 44 -8.15 -4.82 -5.17
N LEU A 45 -7.59 -3.99 -4.30
CA LEU A 45 -6.72 -2.88 -4.64
C LEU A 45 -5.44 -2.93 -3.79
N LEU A 46 -4.29 -2.71 -4.40
CA LEU A 46 -3.02 -2.49 -3.69
C LEU A 46 -2.81 -1.00 -3.51
N VAL A 47 -2.62 -0.57 -2.26
CA VAL A 47 -2.40 0.83 -1.90
C VAL A 47 -1.09 0.94 -1.13
N ARG A 48 -0.20 1.80 -1.61
CA ARG A 48 1.02 2.19 -0.90
C ARG A 48 0.82 3.56 -0.28
N LEU A 49 0.93 3.63 1.04
CA LEU A 49 0.94 4.87 1.79
C LEU A 49 2.38 5.41 1.89
N ARG A 50 2.52 6.69 2.21
CA ARG A 50 3.84 7.27 2.51
C ARG A 50 4.47 6.61 3.74
N SER A 51 5.80 6.58 3.78
CA SER A 51 6.57 5.99 4.90
C SER A 51 6.41 6.75 6.22
N ASP A 52 6.04 8.03 6.16
CA ASP A 52 5.79 8.89 7.33
C ASP A 52 4.33 8.85 7.82
N PHE A 53 3.52 7.91 7.32
CA PHE A 53 2.14 7.74 7.79
C PHE A 53 2.13 7.37 9.29
N PRO A 54 1.50 8.16 10.18
CA PRO A 54 1.83 8.17 11.60
C PRO A 54 1.25 7.00 12.41
N GLU A 55 0.18 6.37 11.91
CA GLU A 55 -0.48 5.23 12.57
C GLU A 55 -0.64 4.03 11.63
N CYS A 56 -0.80 2.84 12.19
CA CYS A 56 -1.10 1.64 11.41
C CYS A 56 -2.49 1.76 10.74
N ALA A 57 -2.55 1.93 9.42
CA ALA A 57 -3.81 2.08 8.68
C ALA A 57 -4.73 0.87 8.84
N HIS A 58 -4.17 -0.34 8.81
CA HIS A 58 -4.87 -1.58 9.14
C HIS A 58 -5.56 -1.51 10.51
N CYS A 59 -4.84 -1.04 11.52
CA CYS A 59 -5.31 -0.97 12.91
C CYS A 59 -6.43 0.06 13.07
N LEU A 60 -6.34 1.20 12.36
CA LEU A 60 -7.40 2.21 12.34
C LEU A 60 -8.69 1.64 11.74
N VAL A 61 -8.61 1.04 10.55
CA VAL A 61 -9.78 0.46 9.89
C VAL A 61 -10.37 -0.69 10.70
N ALA A 62 -9.53 -1.60 11.22
CA ALA A 62 -9.97 -2.74 12.03
C ALA A 62 -10.64 -2.31 13.35
N SER A 63 -10.24 -1.19 13.93
CA SER A 63 -10.87 -0.62 15.14
C SER A 63 -12.07 0.29 14.84
N GLY A 64 -12.48 0.42 13.57
CA GLY A 64 -13.56 1.32 13.15
C GLY A 64 -13.21 2.81 13.21
N ARG A 65 -11.96 3.16 13.57
CA ARG A 65 -11.50 4.56 13.58
C ARG A 65 -11.32 5.07 12.14
N GLY A 66 -11.55 6.36 11.93
CA GLY A 66 -11.26 7.02 10.65
C GLY A 66 -9.76 7.19 10.41
N LEU A 67 -9.35 7.12 9.15
CA LEU A 67 -8.00 7.43 8.69
C LEU A 67 -7.65 8.93 8.87
N THR A 68 -8.67 9.80 8.94
CA THR A 68 -8.51 11.23 9.26
C THR A 68 -7.77 11.44 10.59
N ALA A 69 -7.93 10.53 11.56
CA ALA A 69 -7.25 10.62 12.84
C ALA A 69 -5.71 10.59 12.71
N ALA A 70 -5.20 9.91 11.68
CA ALA A 70 -3.78 9.84 11.37
C ALA A 70 -3.33 10.95 10.42
N THR A 71 -4.09 11.23 9.36
CA THR A 71 -3.63 12.12 8.29
C THR A 71 -4.03 13.58 8.47
N GLY A 72 -5.03 13.87 9.31
CA GLY A 72 -5.68 15.18 9.37
C GLY A 72 -6.55 15.50 8.15
N THR A 73 -6.59 14.62 7.13
CA THR A 73 -7.37 14.78 5.89
C THR A 73 -8.56 13.83 5.87
N ARG A 74 -9.71 14.31 5.38
CA ARG A 74 -10.93 13.48 5.26
C ARG A 74 -11.00 12.67 3.97
N VAL A 75 -10.05 12.83 3.04
CA VAL A 75 -10.14 12.26 1.69
C VAL A 75 -10.15 10.73 1.75
N LEU A 76 -9.23 10.11 2.49
CA LEU A 76 -9.22 8.64 2.63
C LEU A 76 -10.48 8.08 3.30
N ASP A 77 -11.03 8.77 4.30
CA ASP A 77 -12.28 8.35 4.93
C ASP A 77 -13.49 8.50 3.98
N GLN A 78 -13.52 9.56 3.17
CA GLN A 78 -14.54 9.73 2.13
C GLN A 78 -14.44 8.61 1.09
N VAL A 79 -13.25 8.25 0.64
CA VAL A 79 -13.02 7.13 -0.29
C VAL A 79 -13.47 5.81 0.36
N ARG A 80 -13.11 5.60 1.64
CA ARG A 80 -13.51 4.42 2.42
C ARG A 80 -15.03 4.26 2.49
N LEU A 81 -15.74 5.32 2.85
CA LEU A 81 -17.19 5.34 2.97
C LEU A 81 -17.88 5.22 1.61
N LYS A 82 -17.38 5.95 0.60
CA LYS A 82 -17.96 5.98 -0.75
C LYS A 82 -17.92 4.61 -1.44
N HIS A 83 -16.84 3.84 -1.23
CA HIS A 83 -16.63 2.56 -1.91
C HIS A 83 -16.82 1.34 -0.98
N GLY A 84 -17.37 1.54 0.21
CA GLY A 84 -17.70 0.46 1.14
C GLY A 84 -16.47 -0.37 1.57
N ILE A 85 -15.34 0.29 1.78
CA ILE A 85 -14.07 -0.39 2.10
C ILE A 85 -14.14 -0.94 3.53
N THR A 86 -14.05 -2.26 3.66
CA THR A 86 -14.21 -2.97 4.93
C THR A 86 -12.88 -3.33 5.59
N ALA A 87 -11.82 -3.50 4.81
CA ALA A 87 -10.53 -3.94 5.31
C ALA A 87 -9.36 -3.32 4.54
N MET A 88 -8.27 -3.06 5.27
CA MET A 88 -6.95 -2.71 4.73
C MET A 88 -5.93 -3.65 5.39
N GLU A 89 -5.52 -4.70 4.70
CA GLU A 89 -4.63 -5.74 5.23
C GLU A 89 -3.19 -5.46 4.80
N PRO A 90 -2.17 -5.55 5.67
CA PRO A 90 -0.78 -5.38 5.23
C PRO A 90 -0.38 -6.55 4.32
N VAL A 91 0.15 -6.26 3.13
CA VAL A 91 0.60 -7.30 2.19
C VAL A 91 1.76 -8.09 2.78
N PHE A 92 2.68 -7.40 3.45
CA PHE A 92 3.86 -7.98 4.09
C PHE A 92 3.67 -8.03 5.61
N GLY A 93 2.75 -8.87 6.08
CA GLY A 93 2.39 -8.96 7.50
C GLY A 93 3.58 -9.16 8.46
N GLY A 94 4.58 -9.95 8.06
CA GLY A 94 5.80 -10.15 8.86
C GLY A 94 6.64 -8.88 9.01
N VAL A 95 6.87 -8.15 7.92
CA VAL A 95 7.60 -6.87 7.90
C VAL A 95 6.83 -5.81 8.71
N HIS A 96 5.53 -5.72 8.48
CA HIS A 96 4.64 -4.81 9.20
C HIS A 96 4.68 -5.07 10.72
N ALA A 97 4.58 -6.34 11.14
CA ALA A 97 4.66 -6.70 12.55
C ALA A 97 6.02 -6.35 13.18
N ALA A 98 7.12 -6.55 12.45
CA ALA A 98 8.46 -6.20 12.90
C ALA A 98 8.63 -4.68 13.10
N GLU A 99 8.19 -3.85 12.15
CA GLU A 99 8.24 -2.38 12.27
C GLU A 99 7.37 -1.89 13.43
N ARG A 100 6.17 -2.46 13.65
CA ARG A 100 5.36 -2.10 14.82
C ARG A 100 6.06 -2.44 16.14
N ARG A 101 6.71 -3.61 16.24
CA ARG A 101 7.47 -4.00 17.44
C ARG A 101 8.61 -3.03 17.69
N LYS A 102 9.34 -2.63 16.65
CA LYS A 102 10.41 -1.62 16.72
C LYS A 102 9.89 -0.26 17.19
N ALA A 103 8.78 0.21 16.62
CA ALA A 103 8.14 1.45 17.05
C ALA A 103 7.68 1.40 18.51
N ALA A 104 7.13 0.27 18.97
CA ALA A 104 6.77 0.07 20.37
C ALA A 104 8.02 0.08 21.27
N GLN A 105 9.08 -0.65 20.91
CA GLN A 105 10.35 -0.67 21.65
C GLN A 105 10.97 0.72 21.76
N GLN A 106 10.91 1.56 20.73
CA GLN A 106 11.39 2.94 20.80
C GLN A 106 10.59 3.78 21.80
N ARG A 107 9.26 3.62 21.84
CA ARG A 107 8.38 4.35 22.78
C ARG A 107 8.61 3.95 24.24
N PHE A 108 8.83 2.66 24.50
CA PHE A 108 9.02 2.14 25.86
C PHE A 108 10.50 2.15 26.32
N GLY A 109 11.44 1.96 25.40
CA GLY A 109 12.89 1.95 25.67
C GLY A 109 13.49 3.33 25.94
N ALA A 110 12.85 4.40 25.44
CA ALA A 110 13.27 5.78 25.70
C ALA A 110 13.21 6.20 27.19
N LYS A 111 12.51 5.46 28.05
CA LYS A 111 12.44 5.75 29.49
C LYS A 111 13.64 5.22 30.30
N GLY A 112 14.50 4.38 29.72
CA GLY A 112 15.65 3.78 30.42
C GLY A 112 17.03 4.16 29.88
N ALA A 113 17.14 4.60 28.62
CA ALA A 113 18.43 4.87 27.97
C ALA A 113 18.75 6.38 27.93
N ARG A 114 19.11 6.97 29.08
CA ARG A 114 19.83 8.25 29.12
C ARG A 114 21.30 7.99 28.77
N GLY A 115 21.62 7.89 27.50
CA GLY A 115 23.01 7.78 27.05
C GLY A 115 23.14 7.29 25.63
N GLY A 116 23.37 8.23 24.71
CA GLY A 116 23.94 7.96 23.39
C GLY A 116 23.01 7.25 22.41
N ALA A 117 22.25 8.01 21.63
CA ALA A 117 21.71 7.51 20.37
C ALA A 117 22.03 8.53 19.28
N GLY A 118 23.21 8.37 18.69
CA GLY A 118 23.55 9.01 17.43
C GLY A 118 22.44 8.70 16.42
N THR A 119 21.98 9.73 15.73
CA THR A 119 21.10 9.63 14.57
C THR A 119 21.80 8.77 13.52
N VAL A 120 21.50 7.46 13.52
CA VAL A 120 21.90 6.59 12.42
C VAL A 120 21.08 7.03 11.23
N ASP A 121 21.75 7.78 10.36
CA ASP A 121 21.26 8.31 9.10
C ASP A 121 20.67 7.13 8.29
N ARG A 122 19.34 7.09 8.17
CA ARG A 122 18.57 6.02 7.50
C ARG A 122 18.66 6.19 5.97
N ARG A 123 19.87 6.45 5.46
CA ARG A 123 20.21 6.69 4.05
C ARG A 123 20.68 5.42 3.37
N LEU A 124 19.86 4.37 3.37
CA LEU A 124 20.00 3.28 2.41
C LEU A 124 18.62 2.81 1.99
N SER A 125 18.11 3.46 0.94
CA SER A 125 17.23 3.07 -0.18
C SER A 125 16.53 1.68 -0.18
N THR A 126 16.15 1.14 0.97
CA THR A 126 15.25 -0.01 1.03
C THR A 126 13.83 0.54 0.87
N VAL A 127 13.17 0.13 -0.21
CA VAL A 127 11.76 0.43 -0.42
C VAL A 127 11.00 -0.02 0.81
N ASP A 128 10.41 0.91 1.56
CA ASP A 128 9.62 0.59 2.74
C ASP A 128 8.36 -0.20 2.32
N LEU A 129 8.39 -1.50 2.58
CA LEU A 129 7.30 -2.43 2.27
C LEU A 129 6.24 -2.48 3.38
N SER A 130 6.47 -1.84 4.53
CA SER A 130 5.56 -1.89 5.68
C SER A 130 4.25 -1.12 5.47
N GLN A 131 4.24 -0.22 4.48
CA GLN A 131 3.13 0.68 4.13
C GLN A 131 2.38 0.27 2.86
N ILE A 132 2.46 -1.01 2.48
CA ILE A 132 1.72 -1.57 1.35
C ILE A 132 0.56 -2.41 1.89
N TYR A 133 -0.66 -2.02 1.50
CA TYR A 133 -1.90 -2.60 1.98
C TYR A 133 -2.73 -3.18 0.82
N LEU A 134 -3.30 -4.35 1.05
CA LEU A 134 -4.38 -4.91 0.26
C LEU A 134 -5.70 -4.37 0.81
N VAL A 135 -6.39 -3.59 -0.01
CA VAL A 135 -7.66 -2.96 0.30
C VAL A 135 -8.77 -3.77 -0.34
N ARG A 136 -9.76 -4.17 0.46
CA ARG A 136 -10.95 -4.90 0.00
C ARG A 136 -12.09 -3.92 -0.21
N VAL A 137 -12.62 -3.90 -1.43
CA VAL A 137 -13.78 -3.10 -1.85
C VAL A 137 -14.91 -4.03 -2.30
N ASP A 138 -16.11 -3.50 -2.51
CA ASP A 138 -17.21 -4.27 -3.11
C ASP A 138 -16.75 -4.89 -4.43
N PRO A 139 -16.94 -6.22 -4.65
CA PRO A 139 -16.53 -6.88 -5.90
C PRO A 139 -17.21 -6.32 -7.16
N LYS A 140 -18.34 -5.62 -7.02
CA LYS A 140 -19.05 -4.93 -8.12
C LYS A 140 -18.53 -3.50 -8.36
N ALA A 141 -17.67 -2.98 -7.49
CA ALA A 141 -17.11 -1.65 -7.66
C ALA A 141 -16.09 -1.59 -8.81
N ASP A 142 -16.06 -0.46 -9.52
CA ASP A 142 -15.02 -0.18 -10.51
C ASP A 142 -13.68 0.10 -9.81
N VAL A 143 -12.85 -0.94 -9.71
CA VAL A 143 -11.54 -0.88 -9.03
C VAL A 143 -10.62 0.19 -9.61
N LEU A 144 -10.71 0.49 -10.92
CA LEU A 144 -9.89 1.54 -11.54
C LEU A 144 -10.30 2.93 -11.06
N LYS A 145 -11.61 3.16 -10.93
CA LYS A 145 -12.16 4.39 -10.36
C LYS A 145 -11.81 4.53 -8.88
N VAL A 146 -11.89 3.44 -8.11
CA VAL A 146 -11.47 3.42 -6.70
C VAL A 146 -9.98 3.79 -6.58
N ALA A 147 -9.12 3.19 -7.41
CA ALA A 147 -7.69 3.52 -7.46
C ALA A 147 -7.43 5.00 -7.78
N ALA A 148 -8.18 5.56 -8.74
CA ALA A 148 -8.10 6.97 -9.09
C ALA A 148 -8.54 7.89 -7.93
N ASP A 149 -9.58 7.51 -7.19
CA ASP A 149 -10.03 8.26 -6.01
C ASP A 149 -9.00 8.22 -4.87
N PHE A 150 -8.36 7.07 -4.62
CA PHE A 150 -7.27 6.96 -3.63
C PHE A 150 -6.08 7.88 -3.95
N ARG A 151 -5.67 7.94 -5.23
CA ARG A 151 -4.53 8.78 -5.67
C ARG A 151 -4.74 10.28 -5.48
N ARG A 152 -5.95 10.73 -5.11
CA ARG A 152 -6.23 12.13 -4.80
C ARG A 152 -5.75 12.53 -3.40
N ASP A 153 -5.51 11.58 -2.49
CA ASP A 153 -5.01 11.89 -1.15
C ASP A 153 -3.48 12.05 -1.16
N PRO A 154 -2.93 13.12 -0.54
CA PRO A 154 -1.48 13.38 -0.53
C PRO A 154 -0.65 12.37 0.28
N ASN A 155 -1.29 11.50 1.07
CA ASN A 155 -0.64 10.44 1.82
C ASN A 155 -0.54 9.12 1.06
N VAL A 156 -1.10 9.05 -0.15
CA VAL A 156 -1.03 7.88 -1.03
C VAL A 156 0.09 8.06 -2.04
N VAL A 157 1.07 7.15 -2.02
CA VAL A 157 2.19 7.13 -2.99
C VAL A 157 1.73 6.47 -4.28
N SER A 158 1.03 5.34 -4.19
CA SER A 158 0.46 4.64 -5.33
C SER A 158 -0.80 3.87 -4.92
N ALA A 159 -1.71 3.71 -5.89
CA ALA A 159 -2.91 2.89 -5.75
C ALA A 159 -3.19 2.21 -7.09
N GLU A 160 -3.21 0.87 -7.09
CA GLU A 160 -3.30 0.06 -8.30
C GLU A 160 -4.19 -1.16 -8.08
N PRO A 161 -4.95 -1.63 -9.09
CA PRO A 161 -5.65 -2.90 -9.01
C PRO A 161 -4.69 -4.05 -8.69
N ASN A 162 -5.17 -5.07 -7.98
CA ASN A 162 -4.39 -6.29 -7.77
C ASN A 162 -4.36 -7.12 -9.07
N TYR A 163 -3.31 -6.95 -9.88
CA TYR A 163 -3.15 -7.65 -11.15
C TYR A 163 -2.61 -9.08 -10.98
N LEU A 164 -3.14 -10.01 -11.77
CA LEU A 164 -2.66 -11.38 -11.86
C LEU A 164 -1.60 -11.51 -12.95
N TYR A 165 -0.39 -11.88 -12.55
CA TYR A 165 0.70 -12.20 -13.47
C TYR A 165 0.85 -13.72 -13.58
N SER A 166 0.91 -14.24 -14.79
CA SER A 166 1.25 -15.64 -15.06
C SER A 166 2.70 -15.73 -15.52
N ILE A 167 3.48 -16.59 -14.88
CA ILE A 167 4.82 -16.92 -15.35
C ILE A 167 4.64 -17.95 -16.46
N LYS A 168 4.83 -17.54 -17.71
CA LYS A 168 4.99 -18.50 -18.80
C LYS A 168 6.36 -19.14 -18.62
N SER A 169 6.38 -20.37 -18.12
CA SER A 169 7.54 -21.23 -18.25
C SER A 169 7.77 -21.44 -19.75
N THR A 170 8.76 -20.76 -20.30
CA THR A 170 9.27 -21.07 -21.64
C THR A 170 9.90 -22.45 -21.53
N GLY A 171 9.14 -23.48 -21.88
CA GLY A 171 9.58 -24.86 -21.87
C GLY A 171 10.67 -25.07 -22.89
N ASP A 172 11.92 -24.98 -22.44
CA ASP A 172 13.11 -25.59 -23.05
C ASP A 172 14.20 -25.89 -21.99
N LEU A 173 13.79 -26.02 -20.73
CA LEU A 173 14.63 -26.58 -19.69
C LEU A 173 13.83 -27.67 -19.00
N SER A 174 13.75 -28.85 -19.65
CA SER A 174 13.46 -30.10 -18.96
C SER A 174 14.50 -30.24 -17.87
N PRO A 175 14.16 -30.07 -16.57
CA PRO A 175 15.11 -30.40 -15.54
C PRO A 175 15.07 -31.92 -15.48
N GLU A 176 16.08 -32.58 -16.05
CA GLU A 176 16.38 -33.98 -15.79
C GLU A 176 16.81 -34.07 -14.31
N VAL A 177 15.87 -33.85 -13.39
CA VAL A 177 16.08 -34.04 -11.97
C VAL A 177 16.06 -35.53 -11.77
N ASN A 178 17.24 -36.14 -11.92
CA ASN A 178 17.51 -37.48 -11.50
C ASN A 178 17.37 -37.52 -9.96
N LEU A 179 16.13 -37.67 -9.47
CA LEU A 179 15.81 -37.95 -8.08
C LEU A 179 16.33 -39.37 -7.76
N ALA A 180 17.64 -39.48 -7.56
CA ALA A 180 18.21 -40.63 -6.90
C ALA A 180 17.53 -40.75 -5.51
N PRO A 181 17.02 -41.92 -5.11
CA PRO A 181 16.29 -42.09 -3.86
C PRO A 181 17.22 -41.82 -2.68
N ARG A 182 17.00 -40.68 -2.00
CA ARG A 182 17.57 -40.44 -0.66
C ARG A 182 16.99 -41.49 0.29
N ARG A 183 17.75 -42.57 0.51
CA ARG A 183 17.50 -43.52 1.59
C ARG A 183 17.46 -42.76 2.91
N LYS A 184 16.25 -42.62 3.48
CA LYS A 184 16.06 -42.16 4.86
C LYS A 184 16.64 -43.22 5.78
N ALA A 185 17.76 -42.91 6.43
CA ALA A 185 18.20 -43.64 7.61
C ALA A 185 17.19 -43.35 8.73
N ALA A 186 16.31 -44.32 8.99
CA ALA A 186 15.39 -44.30 10.11
C ALA A 186 16.19 -44.41 11.41
N LYS A 187 16.25 -43.32 12.18
CA LYS A 187 16.74 -43.34 13.56
C LYS A 187 15.52 -43.61 14.45
N GLN A 188 15.39 -44.87 14.87
CA GLN A 188 14.40 -45.30 15.86
C GLN A 188 14.76 -44.63 17.20
N SER A 189 13.95 -43.66 17.62
CA SER A 189 13.99 -43.12 18.98
C SER A 189 12.93 -43.85 19.78
N THR A 190 13.36 -44.87 20.53
CA THR A 190 12.58 -45.52 21.58
C THR A 190 12.34 -44.51 22.69
N VAL A 191 11.08 -44.08 22.88
CA VAL A 191 10.65 -43.36 24.08
C VAL A 191 10.00 -44.40 24.98
N SER A 192 10.66 -44.68 26.09
CA SER A 192 10.16 -45.54 27.16
C SER A 192 8.94 -44.90 27.82
N GLU A 193 7.88 -45.69 27.87
CA GLU A 193 6.66 -45.47 28.63
C GLU A 193 6.96 -45.81 30.10
N GLU A 194 7.09 -44.80 30.95
CA GLU A 194 7.19 -44.99 32.40
C GLU A 194 5.83 -44.61 33.02
N ALA A 195 5.12 -45.65 33.42
CA ALA A 195 3.87 -45.60 34.15
C ALA A 195 4.08 -45.00 35.55
N SER A 196 3.11 -44.21 36.03
CA SER A 196 2.98 -43.93 37.47
C SER A 196 1.52 -44.06 37.89
N PRO A 197 1.21 -44.93 38.88
CA PRO A 197 -0.15 -45.20 39.33
C PRO A 197 -0.59 -44.32 40.51
N ALA A 198 -1.91 -44.13 40.57
CA ALA A 198 -2.81 -43.87 41.71
C ALA A 198 -2.48 -42.74 42.70
#